data_AF-D3AXV0-F1
#
_entry.id   AF-D3AXV0-F1
#
_cell.length_a   1.000
_cell.length_b   1.000
_cell.length_c   1.000
_cell.angle_alpha   90.00
_cell.angle_beta   90.00
_cell.angle_gamma   90.00
#
_symmetry.space_group_name_H-M   'P 1'
#
loop_
_entity.id
_entity.type
_entity.pdbx_description
1 polymer ?
#
loop_
_entity_poly.entity_id
_entity_poly.type
_entity_poly.pdbx_seq_one_letter_code
_entity_poly.pdbx_strand_id
1 'polypeptide(L)'
;MRAKSKVNPVILLLLSIHLIFFIVLLGGGVGDDESNVNLKNNTNSKNNINNIKQSNIDQNKNVNVQQQQQTNKDNKDNDNNSNNNKGTDVKINSNGEYAYVTFVNNDEYAKGVVALKQSLDDSGTPYSLVVLVTEKISDATVNRLTKLGCLVELVKPIEVGSEVSVQIARWMPAFTKFKSWAMSKYTRIIWLDSDMLILRSIDHLFSYIDENDSEAIYATVDADANSCAYQPARLKLINSGLVVLAPKPEVGKL
;
A
#
# COMPACT_ATOMS: atom_id res chain seq x y z
N MET A 1 1.74 13.32 55.87
CA MET A 1 0.67 12.41 55.41
C MET A 1 1.21 11.56 54.27
N ARG A 2 1.28 10.23 54.42
CA ARG A 2 1.86 9.32 53.43
C ARG A 2 0.72 8.65 52.67
N ALA A 3 0.45 9.08 51.43
CA ALA A 3 -0.58 8.49 50.58
C ALA A 3 -0.08 7.13 50.07
N LYS A 4 -0.76 6.04 50.45
CA LYS A 4 -0.57 4.72 49.83
C LYS A 4 -1.36 4.72 48.51
N SER A 5 -0.68 4.78 47.37
CA SER A 5 -1.32 4.51 46.09
C SER A 5 -1.62 3.00 46.00
N LYS A 6 -2.89 2.65 45.83
CA LYS A 6 -3.29 1.29 45.48
C LYS A 6 -3.04 1.11 43.99
N VAL A 7 -2.03 0.32 43.63
CA VAL A 7 -1.80 -0.09 42.24
C VAL A 7 -2.96 -0.97 41.80
N ASN A 8 -3.53 -0.70 40.62
CA ASN A 8 -4.66 -1.43 40.09
C ASN A 8 -4.24 -2.89 39.76
N PRO A 9 -4.93 -3.91 40.31
CA PRO A 9 -4.57 -5.32 40.10
C PRO A 9 -4.61 -5.73 38.61
N VAL A 10 -5.40 -5.05 37.78
CA VAL A 10 -5.45 -5.28 36.33
C VAL A 10 -4.15 -4.89 35.65
N ILE A 11 -3.49 -3.81 36.09
CA ILE A 11 -2.21 -3.35 35.53
C ILE A 11 -1.09 -4.34 35.90
N LEU A 12 -1.10 -4.87 37.12
CA LEU A 12 -0.17 -5.92 37.55
C LEU A 12 -0.33 -7.21 36.74
N LEU A 13 -1.57 -7.59 36.40
CA LEU A 13 -1.86 -8.74 35.56
C LEU A 13 -1.35 -8.54 34.12
N LEU A 14 -1.57 -7.36 33.53
CA LEU A 14 -1.11 -7.05 32.18
C LEU A 14 0.42 -7.03 32.08
N LEU A 15 1.11 -6.46 33.08
CA LEU A 15 2.57 -6.45 33.14
C LEU A 15 3.16 -7.86 33.28
N SER A 16 2.51 -8.74 34.05
CA SER A 16 2.97 -10.13 34.21
C SER A 16 2.77 -10.97 32.95
N ILE A 17 1.65 -10.78 32.22
CA ILE A 17 1.44 -11.45 30.92
C ILE A 17 2.48 -10.99 29.89
N HIS A 18 2.78 -9.70 29.82
CA HIS A 18 3.80 -9.18 28.89
C HIS A 18 5.21 -9.69 29.22
N LEU A 19 5.55 -9.83 30.51
CA LEU A 19 6.86 -10.35 30.92
C LEU A 19 7.04 -11.82 30.53
N ILE A 20 6.00 -12.64 30.64
CA ILE A 20 6.02 -14.06 30.25
C ILE A 20 6.18 -14.19 28.72
N PHE A 21 5.47 -13.37 27.94
CA PHE A 21 5.60 -13.38 26.48
C PHE A 21 7.04 -13.04 26.01
N PHE A 22 7.69 -12.08 26.70
CA PHE A 22 9.08 -11.71 26.42
C PHE A 22 10.10 -12.81 26.76
N ILE A 23 9.87 -13.54 27.86
CA ILE A 23 10.75 -14.65 28.27
C ILE A 23 10.64 -15.82 27.28
N VAL A 24 9.46 -16.11 26.76
CA VAL A 24 9.26 -17.18 25.76
C VAL A 24 9.89 -16.83 24.41
N LEU A 25 9.89 -15.55 24.01
CA LEU A 25 10.51 -15.09 22.77
C LEU A 25 12.04 -15.03 22.82
N LEU A 26 12.63 -14.88 24.00
CA LEU A 26 14.09 -14.77 24.18
C LEU A 26 14.75 -16.05 24.72
N GLY A 27 13.96 -17.01 25.23
CA GLY A 27 14.47 -18.23 25.87
C GLY A 27 14.66 -19.45 24.96
N GLY A 28 14.42 -19.33 23.65
CA GLY A 28 14.55 -20.43 22.69
C GLY A 28 15.88 -20.43 21.94
N GLY A 29 16.98 -20.81 22.60
CA GLY A 29 18.24 -21.06 21.89
C GLY A 29 19.34 -21.66 22.77
N VAL A 30 19.59 -22.96 22.64
CA VAL A 30 20.90 -23.62 22.81
C VAL A 30 20.92 -24.92 21.99
N GLY A 31 21.95 -25.12 21.17
CA GLY A 31 22.35 -26.42 20.63
C GLY A 31 23.02 -26.37 19.25
N ASP A 32 24.29 -25.99 19.23
CA ASP A 32 25.20 -26.05 18.08
C ASP A 32 25.50 -27.49 17.64
N ASP A 33 25.80 -27.70 16.35
CA ASP A 33 26.98 -28.47 15.93
C ASP A 33 27.29 -28.25 14.43
N GLU A 34 28.47 -27.68 14.19
CA GLU A 34 29.12 -27.53 12.89
C GLU A 34 29.55 -28.88 12.31
N SER A 35 29.28 -29.11 11.03
CA SER A 35 30.08 -30.04 10.22
C SER A 35 30.50 -29.38 8.90
N ASN A 36 31.82 -29.26 8.75
CA ASN A 36 32.54 -28.84 7.57
C ASN A 36 32.20 -29.69 6.34
N VAL A 37 31.74 -29.07 5.25
CA VAL A 37 31.91 -29.63 3.90
C VAL A 37 32.34 -28.54 2.92
N ASN A 38 33.60 -28.64 2.54
CA ASN A 38 34.24 -27.97 1.42
C ASN A 38 33.80 -28.65 0.10
N LEU A 39 33.30 -27.91 -0.90
CA LEU A 39 33.19 -28.40 -2.29
C LEU A 39 32.99 -27.26 -3.31
N LYS A 40 34.11 -26.95 -3.98
CA LYS A 40 34.30 -26.74 -5.43
C LYS A 40 33.22 -25.98 -6.23
N ASN A 41 33.69 -24.84 -6.77
CA ASN A 41 33.34 -24.21 -8.03
C ASN A 41 32.64 -25.14 -9.05
N ASN A 42 31.45 -24.74 -9.52
CA ASN A 42 30.94 -25.17 -10.81
C ASN A 42 30.04 -24.08 -11.46
N THR A 43 30.67 -23.25 -12.27
CA THR A 43 30.03 -22.39 -13.27
C THR A 43 29.44 -23.26 -14.38
N ASN A 44 28.18 -23.70 -14.27
CA ASN A 44 27.42 -24.27 -15.40
C ASN A 44 25.90 -24.43 -15.13
N SER A 45 25.22 -23.41 -14.59
CA SER A 45 23.75 -23.46 -14.38
C SER A 45 22.99 -22.20 -14.81
N LYS A 46 23.53 -21.44 -15.78
CA LYS A 46 22.83 -20.27 -16.37
C LYS A 46 22.29 -20.53 -17.78
N ASN A 47 22.60 -21.67 -18.41
CA ASN A 47 22.21 -21.95 -19.80
C ASN A 47 21.00 -22.89 -19.96
N ASN A 48 20.44 -23.43 -18.87
CA ASN A 48 19.34 -24.41 -18.95
C ASN A 48 17.96 -23.88 -18.49
N ILE A 49 17.86 -22.63 -18.03
CA ILE A 49 16.58 -22.02 -17.62
C ILE A 49 15.92 -21.24 -18.78
N ASN A 50 16.72 -20.79 -19.76
CA ASN A 50 16.21 -20.05 -20.92
C ASN A 50 15.51 -20.94 -21.95
N ASN A 51 15.77 -22.25 -21.96
CA ASN A 51 15.15 -23.18 -22.91
C ASN A 51 13.81 -23.78 -22.44
N ILE A 52 13.39 -23.55 -21.18
CA ILE A 52 12.11 -24.05 -20.63
C ILE A 52 11.03 -22.96 -20.65
N LYS A 53 11.40 -21.68 -20.79
CA LYS A 53 10.43 -20.57 -20.93
C LYS A 53 9.95 -20.33 -22.36
N GLN A 54 10.70 -20.77 -23.38
CA GLN A 54 10.31 -20.59 -24.78
C GLN A 54 9.31 -21.65 -25.26
N SER A 55 9.33 -22.88 -24.72
CA SER A 55 8.42 -23.96 -25.13
C SER A 55 7.00 -23.87 -24.55
N ASN A 56 6.78 -23.06 -23.50
CA ASN A 56 5.47 -22.89 -22.87
C ASN A 56 4.69 -21.66 -23.38
N ILE A 57 5.28 -20.83 -24.25
CA ILE A 57 4.61 -19.66 -24.86
C ILE A 57 3.94 -20.03 -26.19
N ASP A 58 4.38 -21.09 -26.87
CA ASP A 58 3.86 -21.50 -28.18
C ASP A 58 2.69 -22.51 -28.12
N GLN A 59 2.29 -22.96 -26.93
CA GLN A 59 1.12 -23.86 -26.75
C GLN A 59 -0.16 -23.18 -26.27
N ASN A 60 -0.09 -21.93 -25.79
CA ASN A 60 -1.26 -21.21 -25.28
C ASN A 60 -1.85 -20.17 -26.26
N LYS A 61 -1.41 -20.18 -27.53
CA LYS A 61 -1.91 -19.29 -28.59
C LYS A 61 -2.91 -19.96 -29.57
N ASN A 62 -3.24 -21.24 -29.40
CA ASN A 62 -4.09 -21.98 -30.34
C ASN A 62 -5.45 -22.48 -29.77
N VAL A 63 -5.95 -21.90 -28.67
CA VAL A 63 -7.27 -22.29 -28.09
C VAL A 63 -8.32 -21.18 -28.14
N ASN A 64 -7.98 -19.96 -28.60
CA ASN A 64 -8.94 -18.84 -28.64
C ASN A 64 -9.13 -18.20 -30.02
N VAL A 65 -9.19 -19.03 -31.06
CA VAL A 65 -9.71 -18.65 -32.38
C VAL A 65 -10.60 -19.77 -32.88
N GLN A 66 -11.86 -19.79 -32.43
CA GLN A 66 -13.04 -20.34 -33.10
C GLN A 66 -14.21 -20.38 -32.10
N GLN A 67 -14.95 -19.27 -31.98
CA GLN A 67 -16.39 -19.24 -31.65
C GLN A 67 -16.88 -17.79 -31.62
N GLN A 68 -16.98 -17.19 -32.81
CA GLN A 68 -17.85 -16.05 -33.06
C GLN A 68 -18.49 -16.24 -34.43
N GLN A 69 -19.70 -16.80 -34.46
CA GLN A 69 -20.74 -16.56 -35.48
C GLN A 69 -22.05 -17.29 -35.11
N GLN A 70 -23.16 -16.55 -35.25
CA GLN A 70 -24.57 -16.95 -35.15
C GLN A 70 -25.18 -17.28 -33.76
N THR A 71 -25.93 -16.34 -33.18
CA THR A 71 -27.39 -16.23 -33.41
C THR A 71 -27.96 -14.98 -32.76
N ASN A 72 -28.76 -14.23 -33.53
CA ASN A 72 -29.56 -13.10 -33.11
C ASN A 72 -31.03 -13.55 -32.99
N LYS A 73 -31.76 -12.83 -32.13
CA LYS A 73 -33.19 -12.47 -32.17
C LYS A 73 -34.22 -13.27 -31.36
N ASP A 74 -34.96 -12.45 -30.61
CA ASP A 74 -36.37 -12.50 -30.21
C ASP A 74 -36.77 -13.39 -29.03
N ASN A 75 -36.96 -12.76 -27.85
CA ASN A 75 -38.32 -12.57 -27.31
C ASN A 75 -38.38 -11.61 -26.11
N LYS A 76 -39.45 -10.82 -26.15
CA LYS A 76 -39.89 -9.77 -25.24
C LYS A 76 -40.95 -10.33 -24.27
N ASP A 77 -41.07 -9.64 -23.14
CA ASP A 77 -42.24 -9.51 -22.25
C ASP A 77 -42.66 -10.72 -21.40
N ASN A 78 -42.43 -10.65 -20.07
CA ASN A 78 -43.47 -10.31 -19.09
C ASN A 78 -43.04 -10.54 -17.62
N ASP A 79 -43.04 -9.42 -16.89
CA ASP A 79 -43.70 -9.18 -15.60
C ASP A 79 -43.57 -10.12 -14.39
N ASN A 80 -43.05 -9.47 -13.33
CA ASN A 80 -43.55 -9.44 -11.95
C ASN A 80 -43.49 -10.73 -11.12
N ASN A 81 -42.53 -10.77 -10.18
CA ASN A 81 -42.94 -10.89 -8.78
C ASN A 81 -41.98 -10.22 -7.80
N SER A 82 -42.56 -9.34 -6.99
CA SER A 82 -41.98 -8.71 -5.81
C SER A 82 -41.74 -9.76 -4.74
N ASN A 83 -40.57 -9.77 -4.11
CA ASN A 83 -40.46 -10.17 -2.72
C ASN A 83 -39.33 -9.41 -2.01
N ASN A 84 -39.76 -8.63 -1.03
CA ASN A 84 -38.96 -7.86 -0.11
C ASN A 84 -37.97 -8.74 0.65
N ASN A 85 -36.69 -8.37 0.63
CA ASN A 85 -35.80 -8.62 1.75
C ASN A 85 -34.94 -7.38 1.99
N LYS A 86 -35.21 -6.73 3.12
CA LYS A 86 -34.32 -5.72 3.73
C LYS A 86 -33.05 -6.42 4.17
N GLY A 87 -32.04 -6.40 3.30
CA GLY A 87 -30.63 -6.59 3.62
C GLY A 87 -29.89 -5.41 3.02
N THR A 88 -29.11 -4.69 3.82
CA THR A 88 -28.21 -3.63 3.35
C THR A 88 -27.06 -4.26 2.58
N ASP A 89 -27.34 -4.66 1.34
CA ASP A 89 -26.34 -5.09 0.37
C ASP A 89 -25.76 -3.84 -0.29
N VAL A 90 -24.63 -3.37 0.24
CA VAL A 90 -23.80 -2.40 -0.48
C VAL A 90 -23.23 -3.12 -1.70
N LYS A 91 -23.81 -2.86 -2.86
CA LYS A 91 -23.25 -3.25 -4.17
C LYS A 91 -21.88 -2.61 -4.33
N ILE A 92 -20.82 -3.41 -4.23
CA ILE A 92 -19.47 -3.01 -4.64
C ILE A 92 -19.50 -2.86 -6.17
N ASN A 93 -19.40 -1.63 -6.66
CA ASN A 93 -19.25 -1.34 -8.08
C ASN A 93 -17.77 -1.46 -8.46
N SER A 94 -17.43 -2.59 -9.07
CA SER A 94 -16.10 -2.94 -9.55
C SER A 94 -15.81 -2.36 -10.94
N ASN A 95 -15.54 -1.05 -11.05
CA ASN A 95 -15.15 -0.42 -12.34
C ASN A 95 -14.35 0.92 -12.25
N GLY A 96 -13.49 1.10 -11.24
CA GLY A 96 -12.60 2.29 -11.11
C GLY A 96 -12.15 2.58 -9.67
N GLU A 97 -11.83 1.53 -8.93
CA GLU A 97 -11.94 1.41 -7.47
C GLU A 97 -10.96 2.32 -6.70
N TYR A 98 -11.42 3.02 -5.67
CA TYR A 98 -10.55 3.86 -4.86
C TYR A 98 -9.42 3.07 -4.17
N ALA A 99 -8.29 3.71 -3.92
CA ALA A 99 -7.16 3.06 -3.26
C ALA A 99 -6.43 4.00 -2.30
N TYR A 100 -5.89 3.41 -1.24
CA TYR A 100 -4.82 4.03 -0.47
C TYR A 100 -3.50 3.77 -1.19
N VAL A 101 -2.62 4.76 -1.26
CA VAL A 101 -1.33 4.65 -1.94
C VAL A 101 -0.22 5.14 -1.03
N THR A 102 0.87 4.38 -0.96
CA THR A 102 2.09 4.77 -0.25
C THR A 102 3.33 4.40 -1.08
N PHE A 103 4.51 4.85 -0.65
CA PHE A 103 5.77 4.54 -1.32
C PHE A 103 6.89 4.23 -0.34
N VAL A 104 7.70 3.24 -0.69
CA VAL A 104 8.94 2.90 0.03
C VAL A 104 10.10 2.74 -0.94
N ASN A 105 11.22 3.36 -0.60
CA ASN A 105 12.45 3.36 -1.40
C ASN A 105 13.57 2.49 -0.82
N ASN A 106 13.40 1.96 0.39
CA ASN A 106 14.32 1.03 1.04
C ASN A 106 13.58 0.16 2.07
N ASP A 107 14.22 -0.93 2.48
CA ASP A 107 13.64 -1.95 3.37
C ASP A 107 13.33 -1.43 4.79
N GLU A 108 14.05 -0.43 5.28
CA GLU A 108 13.81 0.13 6.62
C GLU A 108 12.47 0.88 6.68
N TYR A 109 12.13 1.64 5.63
CA TYR A 109 10.86 2.37 5.55
C TYR A 109 9.67 1.43 5.31
N ALA A 110 9.90 0.22 4.77
CA ALA A 110 8.86 -0.80 4.65
C ALA A 110 8.31 -1.29 6.01
N LYS A 111 9.02 -1.03 7.13
CA LYS A 111 8.49 -1.29 8.48
C LYS A 111 7.28 -0.41 8.79
N GLY A 112 7.30 0.86 8.35
CA GLY A 112 6.18 1.79 8.54
C GLY A 112 4.90 1.31 7.82
N VAL A 113 5.07 0.77 6.61
CA VAL A 113 3.94 0.21 5.82
C VAL A 113 3.21 -0.91 6.56
N VAL A 114 3.90 -1.68 7.41
CA VAL A 114 3.24 -2.71 8.21
C VAL A 114 2.28 -2.12 9.22
N ALA A 115 2.72 -1.08 9.94
CA ALA A 115 1.86 -0.37 10.89
C ALA A 115 0.72 0.33 10.16
N LEU A 116 1.00 0.98 9.03
CA LEU A 116 0.00 1.64 8.20
C LEU A 116 -1.08 0.64 7.72
N LYS A 117 -0.66 -0.50 7.13
CA LYS A 117 -1.58 -1.52 6.63
C LYS A 117 -2.46 -2.09 7.73
N GLN A 118 -1.87 -2.44 8.89
CA GLN A 118 -2.64 -2.93 10.02
C GLN A 118 -3.66 -1.89 10.48
N SER A 119 -3.26 -0.62 10.58
CA SER A 119 -4.16 0.45 11.02
C SER A 119 -5.31 0.73 10.04
N LEU A 120 -5.06 0.56 8.73
CA LEU A 120 -6.11 0.61 7.71
C LEU A 120 -7.09 -0.55 7.88
N ASP A 121 -6.59 -1.77 8.08
CA ASP A 121 -7.44 -2.95 8.31
C ASP A 121 -8.30 -2.78 9.57
N ASP A 122 -7.70 -2.30 10.66
CA ASP A 122 -8.38 -2.03 11.92
C ASP A 122 -9.44 -0.93 11.79
N SER A 123 -9.28 -0.02 10.82
CA SER A 123 -10.26 1.02 10.50
C SER A 123 -11.52 0.48 9.80
N GLY A 124 -11.47 -0.76 9.30
CA GLY A 124 -12.57 -1.42 8.59
C GLY A 124 -12.73 -0.96 7.14
N THR A 125 -11.71 -0.31 6.56
CA THR A 125 -11.79 0.14 5.16
C THR A 125 -11.86 -1.05 4.19
N PRO A 126 -12.71 -1.01 3.15
CA PRO A 126 -12.72 -2.03 2.11
C PRO A 126 -11.65 -1.79 1.04
N TYR A 127 -10.97 -0.64 1.05
CA TYR A 127 -10.06 -0.24 -0.02
C TYR A 127 -8.65 -0.79 0.18
N SER A 128 -8.04 -1.23 -0.92
CA SER A 128 -6.70 -1.80 -0.90
C SER A 128 -5.62 -0.73 -0.62
N LEU A 129 -4.53 -1.15 0.04
CA LEU A 129 -3.30 -0.38 0.13
C LEU A 129 -2.36 -0.79 -1.00
N VAL A 130 -2.07 0.15 -1.90
CA VAL A 130 -1.06 0.02 -2.94
C VAL A 130 0.26 0.57 -2.42
N VAL A 131 1.31 -0.25 -2.52
CA VAL A 131 2.66 0.11 -2.08
C VAL A 131 3.55 0.22 -3.31
N LEU A 132 3.89 1.45 -3.68
CA LEU A 132 4.86 1.72 -4.73
C LEU A 132 6.26 1.40 -4.19
N VAL A 133 7.00 0.59 -4.94
CA VAL A 133 8.38 0.17 -4.61
C VAL A 133 9.33 0.46 -5.76
N THR A 134 10.62 0.57 -5.47
CA THR A 134 11.67 0.63 -6.50
C THR A 134 12.44 -0.68 -6.54
N GLU A 135 13.30 -0.84 -7.55
CA GLU A 135 14.23 -1.98 -7.66
C GLU A 135 15.20 -2.14 -6.48
N LYS A 136 15.29 -1.14 -5.59
CA LYS A 136 16.12 -1.18 -4.38
C LYS A 136 15.50 -1.99 -3.24
N ILE A 137 14.20 -2.28 -3.30
CA ILE A 137 13.50 -3.08 -2.30
C ILE A 137 13.84 -4.55 -2.51
N SER A 138 14.17 -5.27 -1.43
CA SER A 138 14.48 -6.69 -1.53
C SER A 138 13.25 -7.55 -1.84
N ASP A 139 13.45 -8.67 -2.54
CA ASP A 139 12.39 -9.66 -2.78
C ASP A 139 11.76 -10.16 -1.47
N ALA A 140 12.55 -10.25 -0.40
CA ALA A 140 12.06 -10.60 0.92
C ALA A 140 11.03 -9.58 1.44
N THR A 141 11.31 -8.28 1.30
CA THR A 141 10.39 -7.20 1.66
C THR A 141 9.16 -7.21 0.77
N VAL A 142 9.31 -7.35 -0.55
CA VAL A 142 8.17 -7.46 -1.48
C VAL A 142 7.25 -8.62 -1.08
N ASN A 143 7.82 -9.81 -0.88
CA ASN A 143 7.06 -11.00 -0.46
C ASN A 143 6.35 -10.79 0.88
N ARG A 144 6.97 -10.10 1.83
CA ARG A 144 6.38 -9.78 3.13
C ARG A 144 5.19 -8.83 2.99
N LEU A 145 5.32 -7.78 2.19
CA LEU A 145 4.24 -6.82 1.93
C LEU A 145 3.06 -7.48 1.21
N THR A 146 3.32 -8.31 0.19
CA THR A 146 2.27 -9.07 -0.50
C THR A 146 1.55 -10.04 0.44
N LYS A 147 2.28 -10.74 1.32
CA LYS A 147 1.68 -11.63 2.34
C LYS A 147 0.82 -10.87 3.36
N LEU A 148 1.12 -9.59 3.61
CA LEU A 148 0.31 -8.70 4.45
C LEU A 148 -0.97 -8.23 3.74
N GLY A 149 -1.15 -8.58 2.46
CA GLY A 149 -2.31 -8.16 1.67
C GLY A 149 -2.15 -6.78 1.03
N CYS A 150 -0.93 -6.23 0.96
CA CYS A 150 -0.67 -5.04 0.16
C CYS A 150 -0.60 -5.38 -1.33
N LEU A 151 -1.06 -4.46 -2.18
CA LEU A 151 -0.83 -4.51 -3.62
C LEU A 151 0.52 -3.84 -3.92
N VAL A 152 1.55 -4.63 -4.24
CA VAL A 152 2.90 -4.09 -4.45
C VAL A 152 3.12 -3.78 -5.94
N GLU A 153 3.54 -2.56 -6.25
CA GLU A 153 3.79 -2.10 -7.62
C GLU A 153 5.19 -1.53 -7.78
N LEU A 154 5.96 -2.12 -8.71
CA LEU A 154 7.28 -1.64 -9.06
C LEU A 154 7.18 -0.39 -9.94
N VAL A 155 7.79 0.69 -9.49
CA VAL A 155 7.89 1.97 -10.21
C VAL A 155 9.33 2.36 -10.44
N LYS A 156 9.58 3.04 -11.57
CA LYS A 156 10.87 3.69 -11.81
C LYS A 156 10.97 4.95 -10.94
N PRO A 157 12.10 5.18 -10.25
CA PRO A 157 12.36 6.43 -9.56
C PRO A 157 12.16 7.63 -10.50
N ILE A 158 11.62 8.73 -9.99
CA ILE A 158 11.59 9.99 -10.75
C ILE A 158 12.99 10.60 -10.71
N GLU A 159 13.56 10.83 -11.90
CA GLU A 159 14.77 11.61 -12.05
C GLU A 159 14.40 13.08 -11.97
N VAL A 160 14.94 13.75 -10.95
CA VAL A 160 14.70 15.16 -10.75
C VAL A 160 15.80 15.93 -11.47
N GLY A 161 15.42 16.82 -12.38
CA GLY A 161 16.35 17.62 -13.16
C GLY A 161 17.18 18.56 -12.28
N SER A 162 18.32 19.00 -12.81
CA SER A 162 19.28 19.85 -12.09
C SER A 162 18.74 21.24 -11.75
N GLU A 163 17.63 21.64 -12.35
CA GLU A 163 16.88 22.86 -12.05
C GLU A 163 16.15 22.83 -10.70
N VAL A 164 15.88 21.64 -10.14
CA VAL A 164 15.22 21.51 -8.85
C VAL A 164 16.27 21.36 -7.76
N SER A 165 16.45 22.43 -6.98
CA SER A 165 17.25 22.39 -5.76
C SER A 165 16.47 21.75 -4.62
N VAL A 166 16.98 20.68 -4.03
CA VAL A 166 16.41 20.09 -2.82
C VAL A 166 17.31 20.38 -1.64
N GLN A 167 16.71 20.86 -0.54
CA GLN A 167 17.45 21.26 0.66
C GLN A 167 18.28 20.11 1.24
N ILE A 168 17.79 18.88 1.09
CA ILE A 168 18.47 17.67 1.56
C ILE A 168 18.44 16.60 0.47
N ALA A 169 19.61 16.23 -0.06
CA ALA A 169 19.75 15.24 -1.14
C ALA A 169 19.09 13.88 -0.82
N ARG A 170 19.02 13.49 0.46
CA ARG A 170 18.34 12.25 0.88
C ARG A 170 16.84 12.24 0.58
N TRP A 171 16.23 13.40 0.33
CA TRP A 171 14.81 13.53 0.00
C TRP A 171 14.52 13.37 -1.49
N MET A 172 15.54 13.26 -2.36
CA MET A 172 15.31 13.06 -3.78
C MET A 172 14.38 11.89 -4.12
N PRO A 173 14.51 10.71 -3.48
CA PRO A 173 13.61 9.60 -3.77
C PRO A 173 12.16 9.90 -3.46
N ALA A 174 11.86 10.84 -2.55
CA ALA A 174 10.49 11.19 -2.17
C ALA A 174 9.70 11.77 -3.35
N PHE A 175 10.36 12.35 -4.37
CA PHE A 175 9.70 12.81 -5.58
C PHE A 175 9.05 11.68 -6.37
N THR A 176 9.50 10.44 -6.21
CA THR A 176 8.87 9.26 -6.83
C THR A 176 7.39 9.11 -6.43
N LYS A 177 6.95 9.74 -5.32
CA LYS A 177 5.54 9.84 -4.96
C LYS A 177 4.65 10.41 -6.06
N PHE A 178 5.17 11.30 -6.89
CA PHE A 178 4.42 11.88 -7.99
C PHE A 178 4.00 10.85 -9.06
N LYS A 179 4.60 9.65 -9.07
CA LYS A 179 4.10 8.53 -9.89
C LYS A 179 2.65 8.15 -9.54
N SER A 180 2.17 8.48 -8.35
CA SER A 180 0.77 8.28 -7.96
C SER A 180 -0.23 9.08 -8.82
N TRP A 181 0.16 10.24 -9.36
CA TRP A 181 -0.68 10.99 -10.31
C TRP A 181 -0.91 10.25 -11.62
N ALA A 182 -0.04 9.29 -11.98
CA ALA A 182 -0.16 8.50 -13.20
C ALA A 182 -1.03 7.24 -13.04
N MET A 183 -1.53 6.95 -11.84
CA MET A 183 -2.26 5.71 -11.52
C MET A 183 -3.72 5.74 -12.00
N SER A 184 -3.92 6.01 -13.30
CA SER A 184 -5.23 6.24 -13.93
C SER A 184 -6.17 5.03 -13.97
N LYS A 185 -5.74 3.89 -13.44
CA LYS A 185 -6.61 2.74 -13.17
C LYS A 185 -7.54 2.97 -11.96
N TYR A 186 -7.21 3.97 -11.13
CA TYR A 186 -7.99 4.39 -9.99
C TYR A 186 -8.67 5.72 -10.28
N THR A 187 -9.96 5.84 -9.95
CA THR A 187 -10.68 7.11 -10.10
C THR A 187 -10.20 8.14 -9.08
N ARG A 188 -9.87 7.69 -7.86
CA ARG A 188 -9.33 8.53 -6.77
C ARG A 188 -8.38 7.74 -5.91
N ILE A 189 -7.40 8.43 -5.37
CA ILE A 189 -6.48 7.87 -4.39
C ILE A 189 -6.35 8.78 -3.18
N ILE A 190 -6.07 8.16 -2.04
CA ILE A 190 -5.56 8.85 -0.85
C ILE A 190 -4.10 8.42 -0.71
N TRP A 191 -3.19 9.34 -0.98
CA TRP A 191 -1.78 9.19 -0.66
C TRP A 191 -1.59 9.26 0.85
N LEU A 192 -0.81 8.32 1.38
CA LEU A 192 -0.36 8.30 2.76
C LEU A 192 1.15 8.03 2.80
N ASP A 193 1.91 8.86 3.50
CA ASP A 193 3.30 8.53 3.81
C ASP A 193 3.38 7.25 4.65
N SER A 194 4.45 6.47 4.47
CA SER A 194 4.61 5.15 5.10
C SER A 194 4.72 5.21 6.62
N ASP A 195 4.93 6.39 7.20
CA ASP A 195 5.04 6.67 8.63
C ASP A 195 3.74 7.21 9.25
N MET A 196 2.62 7.11 8.54
CA MET A 196 1.28 7.45 9.03
C MET A 196 0.62 6.28 9.75
N LEU A 197 -0.27 6.60 10.70
CA LEU A 197 -1.11 5.64 11.41
C LEU A 197 -2.58 6.07 11.36
N ILE A 198 -3.45 5.16 10.92
CA ILE A 198 -4.89 5.43 10.74
C ILE A 198 -5.64 4.98 11.98
N LEU A 199 -6.18 5.93 12.74
CA LEU A 199 -6.87 5.62 14.00
C LEU A 199 -8.37 5.31 13.80
N ARG A 200 -8.95 5.80 12.70
CA ARG A 200 -10.35 5.64 12.29
C ARG A 200 -10.45 5.74 10.77
N SER A 201 -11.49 5.17 10.19
CA SER A 201 -11.70 5.23 8.74
C SER A 201 -11.73 6.69 8.26
N ILE A 202 -10.99 6.94 7.18
CA ILE A 202 -10.95 8.20 6.44
C ILE A 202 -11.53 8.04 5.03
N ASP A 203 -12.32 7.00 4.80
CA ASP A 203 -12.87 6.68 3.47
C ASP A 203 -13.74 7.80 2.89
N HIS A 204 -14.39 8.59 3.75
CA HIS A 204 -15.18 9.76 3.35
C HIS A 204 -14.35 10.80 2.59
N LEU A 205 -13.02 10.81 2.74
CA LEU A 205 -12.15 11.72 1.99
C LEU A 205 -12.17 11.44 0.48
N PHE A 206 -12.45 10.20 0.06
CA PHE A 206 -12.61 9.88 -1.35
C PHE A 206 -13.73 10.69 -2.00
N SER A 207 -14.71 11.18 -1.25
CA SER A 207 -15.82 11.97 -1.79
C SER A 207 -15.51 13.45 -1.98
N TYR A 208 -14.37 13.98 -1.52
CA TYR A 208 -14.10 15.42 -1.54
C TYR A 208 -13.71 16.00 -2.89
N ILE A 209 -13.12 15.21 -3.78
CA ILE A 209 -12.83 15.70 -5.14
C ILE A 209 -14.17 15.88 -5.88
N ASP A 210 -14.35 16.97 -6.60
CA ASP A 210 -15.51 17.07 -7.48
C ASP A 210 -15.18 16.28 -8.76
N GLU A 211 -16.12 15.49 -9.27
CA GLU A 211 -15.94 14.84 -10.58
C GLU A 211 -15.74 15.88 -11.69
N ASN A 212 -16.31 17.08 -11.51
CA ASN A 212 -16.17 18.21 -12.42
C ASN A 212 -14.87 19.00 -12.21
N ASP A 213 -14.17 18.81 -11.08
CA ASP A 213 -12.88 19.42 -10.76
C ASP A 213 -11.84 18.34 -10.42
N SER A 214 -11.54 17.53 -11.44
CA SER A 214 -10.55 16.47 -11.37
C SER A 214 -9.10 16.97 -11.33
N GLU A 215 -8.88 18.28 -11.30
CA GLU A 215 -7.56 18.90 -11.10
C GLU A 215 -7.29 19.28 -9.65
N ALA A 216 -8.36 19.34 -8.83
CA ALA A 216 -8.23 19.63 -7.41
C ALA A 216 -7.41 18.57 -6.67
N ILE A 217 -6.53 19.07 -5.80
CA ILE A 217 -5.80 18.29 -4.82
C ILE A 217 -6.23 18.77 -3.44
N TYR A 218 -6.58 17.84 -2.56
CA TYR A 218 -6.85 18.13 -1.15
C TYR A 218 -5.69 17.65 -0.31
N ALA A 219 -5.17 18.51 0.56
CA ALA A 219 -4.08 18.20 1.46
C ALA A 219 -4.34 18.86 2.82
N THR A 220 -3.64 18.38 3.84
CA THR A 220 -3.70 18.99 5.17
C THR A 220 -2.80 20.23 5.24
N VAL A 221 -3.18 21.18 6.09
CA VAL A 221 -2.32 22.34 6.39
C VAL A 221 -1.13 21.88 7.20
N ASP A 222 0.05 22.35 6.80
CA ASP A 222 1.30 22.00 7.46
C ASP A 222 1.46 22.71 8.81
N ALA A 223 1.95 21.97 9.80
CA ALA A 223 2.23 22.46 11.14
C ALA A 223 3.73 22.41 11.42
N ASP A 224 4.20 23.22 12.37
CA ASP A 224 5.61 23.19 12.75
C ASP A 224 5.93 21.90 13.51
N ALA A 225 6.82 21.09 12.94
CA ALA A 225 7.27 19.85 13.56
C ALA A 225 8.03 20.09 14.87
N ASN A 226 8.60 21.29 15.05
CA ASN A 226 9.39 21.65 16.22
C ASN A 226 8.63 22.52 17.22
N SER A 227 7.38 22.88 16.94
CA SER A 227 6.63 23.80 17.78
C SER A 227 5.12 23.62 17.66
N CYS A 228 4.44 23.59 18.81
CA CYS A 228 2.98 23.69 18.84
C CYS A 228 2.48 25.14 18.77
N ALA A 229 3.38 26.12 18.63
CA ALA A 229 2.99 27.52 18.52
C ALA A 229 2.32 27.78 17.17
N TYR A 230 1.18 28.46 17.20
CA TYR A 230 0.49 28.87 15.98
C TYR A 230 1.37 29.82 15.15
N GLN A 231 1.58 29.45 13.88
CA GLN A 231 2.35 30.22 12.92
C GLN A 231 1.49 30.52 11.68
N PRO A 232 0.93 31.74 11.55
CA PRO A 232 0.06 32.09 10.42
C PRO A 232 0.67 31.86 9.04
N ALA A 233 2.00 31.99 8.93
CA ALA A 233 2.72 31.78 7.67
C ALA A 233 2.59 30.34 7.15
N ARG A 234 2.43 29.35 8.04
CA ARG A 234 2.30 27.93 7.65
C ARG A 234 0.91 27.57 7.14
N LEU A 235 -0.10 28.44 7.31
CA LEU A 235 -1.42 28.23 6.70
C LEU A 235 -1.38 28.19 5.16
N LYS A 236 -0.28 28.68 4.56
CA LYS A 236 -0.04 28.64 3.11
C LYS A 236 0.73 27.40 2.66
N LEU A 237 1.17 26.56 3.60
CA LEU A 237 1.95 25.36 3.35
C LEU A 237 1.06 24.13 3.50
N ILE A 238 1.28 23.14 2.64
CA ILE A 238 0.59 21.85 2.71
C ILE A 238 1.53 20.81 3.32
N ASN A 239 0.98 19.94 4.16
CA ASN A 239 1.65 18.72 4.55
C ASN A 239 1.34 17.67 3.49
N SER A 240 2.40 17.14 2.86
CA SER A 240 2.25 16.20 1.74
C SER A 240 2.12 14.74 2.18
N GLY A 241 2.00 14.47 3.48
CA GLY A 241 1.90 13.11 4.01
C GLY A 241 0.50 12.53 3.92
N LEU A 242 -0.52 13.36 3.75
CA LEU A 242 -1.86 12.96 3.31
C LEU A 242 -2.30 13.86 2.16
N VAL A 243 -2.59 13.25 1.01
CA VAL A 243 -3.09 13.95 -0.18
C VAL A 243 -4.20 13.15 -0.83
N VAL A 244 -5.33 13.79 -1.14
CA VAL A 244 -6.41 13.21 -1.94
C VAL A 244 -6.31 13.78 -3.35
N LEU A 245 -6.24 12.92 -4.37
CA LEU A 245 -6.16 13.35 -5.77
C LEU A 245 -6.87 12.36 -6.71
N ALA A 246 -7.22 12.85 -7.90
CA ALA A 246 -7.71 12.06 -9.03
C ALA A 246 -6.55 11.84 -10.03
N PRO A 247 -6.03 10.60 -10.19
CA PRO A 247 -4.93 10.35 -11.10
C PRO A 247 -5.30 10.62 -12.56
N LYS A 248 -4.36 11.18 -13.33
CA LYS A 248 -4.49 11.43 -14.78
C LYS A 248 -3.20 11.00 -15.51
N PRO A 249 -3.31 10.25 -16.62
CA PRO A 249 -2.13 9.79 -17.37
C PRO A 249 -1.21 10.93 -17.82
N GLU A 250 -1.78 12.10 -18.11
CA GLU A 250 -1.08 13.26 -18.66
C GLU A 250 -0.11 13.90 -17.66
N VAL A 251 -0.44 13.84 -16.36
CA VAL A 251 0.42 14.37 -15.29
C VAL A 251 1.61 13.45 -15.01
N GLY A 252 1.48 12.16 -15.37
CA GLY A 252 2.49 11.12 -15.16
C GLY A 252 3.69 11.14 -16.12
N LYS A 253 3.72 12.05 -17.10
CA LYS A 253 4.82 12.16 -18.09
C LYS A 253 6.09 12.83 -17.53
N LEU A 254 6.16 13.00 -16.20
CA LEU A 254 7.35 13.42 -15.45
C LEU A 254 8.37 12.28 -15.31
#